data_AF-A0A218W1K7-F1
#
_entry.id   AF-A0A218W1K7-F1
#
_cell.length_a   1.000
_cell.length_b   1.000
_cell.length_c   1.000
_cell.angle_alpha   90.00
_cell.angle_beta   90.00
_cell.angle_gamma   90.00
#
_symmetry.space_group_name_H-M   'P 1'
#
loop_
_entity.id
_entity.type
_entity.pdbx_description
1 polymer ?
#
loop_
_entity_poly.entity_id
_entity_poly.type
_entity_poly.pdbx_seq_one_letter_code
_entity_poly.pdbx_strand_id
1 'polypeptide(L)'
;MSLIQDDLPCMGNDDLRRGMAANHKVRYYEHRTNCQAIWEIAAGVKALIVGQEEDIRSEGMSNVDQKQLEFIHLHKTAPLFEASAVLGAIMGGGSPKEIEKLRKFGRTAGLLFQVVDDILDVTK
;
A
#
# COMPACT_ATOMS: atom_id res chain seq x y z
N MET A 1 14.64 26.74 -29.61
CA MET A 1 14.23 26.12 -28.32
C MET A 1 12.97 25.33 -28.60
N SER A 2 12.84 24.11 -28.06
CA SER A 2 11.60 23.34 -28.25
C SER A 2 10.52 23.84 -27.28
N LEU A 3 9.26 23.87 -27.71
CA LEU A 3 8.12 24.30 -26.88
C LEU A 3 8.01 23.54 -25.55
N ILE A 4 8.57 22.32 -25.48
CA ILE A 4 8.61 21.50 -24.26
C ILE A 4 9.61 22.06 -23.23
N GLN A 5 10.73 22.61 -23.68
CA GLN A 5 11.74 23.21 -22.80
C GLN A 5 11.23 24.52 -22.22
N ASP A 6 10.51 25.31 -23.02
CA ASP A 6 9.92 26.57 -22.56
C ASP A 6 8.91 26.35 -21.43
N ASP A 7 8.20 25.21 -21.43
CA ASP A 7 7.25 24.83 -20.38
C ASP A 7 7.92 24.43 -19.05
N LEU A 8 9.24 24.27 -18.99
CA LEU A 8 9.92 23.80 -17.78
C LEU A 8 9.84 24.81 -16.62
N PRO A 9 9.88 24.34 -15.36
CA PRO A 9 9.83 25.22 -14.18
C PRO A 9 10.94 26.29 -14.12
N CYS A 10 12.08 26.00 -14.74
CA CYS A 10 13.21 26.93 -14.82
C CYS A 10 13.09 27.96 -15.97
N MET A 11 12.05 27.85 -16.81
CA MET A 11 11.78 28.75 -17.93
C MET A 11 10.41 29.43 -17.71
N GLY A 12 9.35 28.96 -18.38
CA GLY A 12 8.02 29.53 -18.27
C GLY A 12 7.17 28.94 -17.15
N ASN A 13 7.48 27.72 -16.69
CA ASN A 13 6.69 26.98 -15.71
C ASN A 13 5.20 26.87 -16.09
N ASP A 14 4.93 26.69 -17.38
CA ASP A 14 3.57 26.58 -17.92
C ASP A 14 2.98 25.21 -17.55
N ASP A 15 1.83 25.22 -16.86
CA ASP A 15 1.13 24.00 -16.47
C ASP A 15 0.42 23.31 -17.64
N LEU A 16 0.12 24.06 -18.71
CA LEU A 16 -0.67 23.61 -19.85
C LEU A 16 0.00 23.95 -21.17
N ARG A 17 -0.04 23.00 -22.12
CA ARG A 17 0.33 23.20 -23.52
C ARG A 17 -0.82 22.74 -24.41
N ARG A 18 -1.37 23.66 -25.19
CA ARG A 18 -2.50 23.39 -26.12
C ARG A 18 -3.70 22.72 -25.43
N GLY A 19 -4.03 23.19 -24.23
CA GLY A 19 -5.15 22.66 -23.44
C GLY A 19 -4.90 21.31 -22.75
N MET A 20 -3.72 20.70 -22.94
CA MET A 20 -3.29 19.49 -22.23
C MET A 20 -2.23 19.82 -21.19
N ALA A 21 -2.04 18.94 -20.19
CA ALA A 21 -0.98 19.11 -19.20
C ALA A 21 0.40 19.17 -19.86
N ALA A 22 1.25 20.09 -19.39
CA ALA A 22 2.63 20.18 -19.85
C ALA A 22 3.40 18.90 -19.53
N ASN A 23 4.40 18.58 -20.36
CA ASN A 23 5.12 17.31 -20.31
C ASN A 23 5.79 17.06 -18.93
N HIS A 24 6.35 18.12 -18.33
CA HIS A 24 7.00 18.04 -17.02
C HIS A 24 5.99 17.76 -15.88
N LYS A 25 4.73 18.21 -16.01
CA LYS A 25 3.66 17.90 -15.04
C LYS A 25 3.28 16.44 -15.14
N VAL A 26 2.99 15.93 -16.34
CA VAL A 26 2.66 14.51 -16.58
C VAL A 26 3.74 13.61 -15.98
N ARG A 27 5.01 13.88 -16.34
CA ARG A 27 6.16 13.11 -15.84
C ARG A 27 6.33 13.21 -14.33
N TYR A 28 6.11 14.39 -13.75
CA TYR A 28 6.15 14.58 -12.30
C TYR A 28 5.08 13.75 -11.58
N TYR A 29 3.83 13.75 -12.08
CA TYR A 29 2.76 12.93 -11.52
C TYR A 29 3.06 11.44 -11.65
N GLU A 30 3.49 10.96 -12.82
CA GLU A 30 3.88 9.56 -13.02
C GLU A 30 4.99 9.11 -12.05
N HIS A 31 6.07 9.90 -11.93
CA HIS A 31 7.14 9.58 -10.99
C HIS A 31 6.65 9.56 -9.54
N ARG A 32 5.79 10.51 -9.16
CA ARG A 32 5.22 10.57 -7.81
C ARG A 32 4.37 9.33 -7.51
N THR A 33 3.48 8.96 -8.42
CA THR A 33 2.61 7.77 -8.29
C THR A 33 3.45 6.50 -8.18
N ASN A 34 4.49 6.35 -9.01
CA ASN A 34 5.39 5.20 -8.97
C ASN A 34 6.15 5.10 -7.63
N CYS A 35 6.68 6.22 -7.13
CA CYS A 35 7.36 6.24 -5.84
C CYS A 35 6.41 5.88 -4.68
N GLN A 36 5.18 6.38 -4.71
CA GLN A 36 4.15 6.02 -3.71
C GLN A 36 3.81 4.54 -3.77
N ALA A 37 3.64 3.97 -4.98
CA ALA A 37 3.37 2.56 -5.15
C ALA A 37 4.51 1.68 -4.60
N ILE A 38 5.76 2.01 -4.93
CA ILE A 38 6.93 1.29 -4.42
C ILE A 38 6.99 1.34 -2.89
N TRP A 39 6.69 2.50 -2.31
CA TRP A 39 6.65 2.66 -0.85
C TRP A 39 5.60 1.76 -0.19
N GLU A 40 4.38 1.71 -0.72
CA GLU A 40 3.30 0.88 -0.14
C GLU A 40 3.65 -0.61 -0.19
N ILE A 41 4.26 -1.08 -1.29
CA ILE A 41 4.76 -2.46 -1.38
C ILE A 41 5.85 -2.71 -0.33
N ALA A 42 6.85 -1.83 -0.26
CA ALA A 42 7.96 -2.00 0.68
C ALA A 42 7.49 -2.00 2.14
N ALA A 43 6.55 -1.11 2.48
CA ALA A 43 5.94 -1.05 3.82
C ALA A 43 5.13 -2.32 4.13
N GLY A 44 4.32 -2.79 3.17
CA GLY A 44 3.54 -4.03 3.31
C GLY A 44 4.42 -5.26 3.49
N VAL A 45 5.47 -5.41 2.69
CA VAL A 45 6.44 -6.53 2.80
C VAL A 45 7.18 -6.48 4.13
N LYS A 46 7.61 -5.29 4.56
CA LYS A 46 8.27 -5.13 5.87
C LYS A 46 7.35 -5.57 7.01
N ALA A 47 6.09 -5.14 7.00
CA ALA A 47 5.12 -5.54 8.00
C ALA A 47 4.88 -7.06 8.00
N LEU A 48 4.79 -7.66 6.81
CA LEU A 48 4.70 -9.13 6.65
C LEU A 48 5.86 -9.87 7.30
N ILE A 49 7.09 -9.43 7.04
CA ILE A 49 8.29 -10.05 7.62
C ILE A 49 8.24 -9.97 9.15
N VAL A 50 7.86 -8.81 9.70
CA VAL A 50 7.71 -8.61 11.15
C VAL A 50 6.64 -9.54 11.73
N GLY A 51 5.49 -9.67 11.08
CA GLY A 51 4.43 -10.56 11.52
C GLY A 51 4.86 -12.03 11.51
N GLN A 52 5.58 -12.44 10.47
CA GLN A 52 6.09 -13.81 10.34
C GLN A 52 7.21 -14.12 11.35
N GLU A 53 8.08 -13.15 11.63
CA GLU A 53 9.12 -13.29 12.65
C GLU A 53 8.51 -13.50 14.04
N GLU A 54 7.49 -12.71 14.38
CA GLU A 54 6.82 -12.79 15.68
C GLU A 54 6.01 -14.09 15.83
N ASP A 55 5.41 -14.57 14.75
CA ASP A 55 4.74 -15.87 14.66
C ASP A 55 5.71 -17.02 15.03
N ILE A 56 6.85 -17.10 14.33
CA ILE A 56 7.88 -18.12 14.58
C ILE A 56 8.44 -18.04 16.00
N ARG A 57 8.61 -16.83 16.54
CA ARG A 57 9.08 -16.64 17.93
C ARG A 57 8.08 -17.09 18.97
N SER A 58 6.80 -17.02 18.65
CA SER A 58 5.71 -17.38 19.54
C SER A 58 5.39 -18.89 19.49
N GLU A 59 5.87 -19.61 18.48
CA GLU A 59 5.76 -21.06 18.41
C GLU A 59 6.40 -21.74 19.65
N GLY A 60 5.66 -22.64 20.29
CA GLY A 60 6.11 -23.35 21.48
C GLY A 60 5.99 -22.57 22.80
N MET A 61 5.55 -21.31 22.77
CA MET A 61 5.16 -20.58 23.97
C MET A 61 3.77 -21.02 24.45
N SER A 62 3.63 -21.34 25.73
CA SER A 62 2.36 -21.79 26.32
C SER A 62 1.42 -20.64 26.73
N ASN A 63 1.84 -19.38 26.60
CA ASN A 63 1.15 -18.20 27.12
C ASN A 63 1.14 -17.00 26.15
N VAL A 64 0.75 -17.21 24.90
CA VAL A 64 0.54 -16.11 23.94
C VAL A 64 -0.71 -15.31 24.35
N ASP A 65 -0.54 -14.03 24.67
CA ASP A 65 -1.66 -13.13 24.99
C ASP A 65 -2.47 -12.77 23.74
N GLN A 66 -3.77 -12.49 23.90
CA GLN A 66 -4.68 -12.12 22.80
C GLN A 66 -4.13 -10.93 22.00
N LYS A 67 -3.51 -9.95 22.66
CA LYS A 67 -2.91 -8.78 21.98
C LYS A 67 -1.74 -9.17 21.08
N GLN A 68 -0.97 -10.17 21.47
CA GLN A 68 0.18 -10.63 20.71
C GLN A 68 -0.29 -11.47 19.52
N LEU A 69 -1.33 -12.29 19.71
CA LEU A 69 -2.00 -13.00 18.63
C LEU A 69 -2.63 -12.03 17.61
N GLU A 70 -3.36 -11.00 18.07
CA GLU A 70 -3.90 -9.95 17.20
C GLU A 70 -2.78 -9.21 16.45
N PHE A 71 -1.64 -8.95 17.10
CA PHE A 71 -0.48 -8.35 16.45
C PHE A 71 0.08 -9.24 15.34
N ILE A 72 0.21 -10.54 15.58
CA ILE A 72 0.66 -11.51 14.57
C ILE A 72 -0.30 -11.50 13.38
N HIS A 73 -1.61 -11.64 13.59
CA HIS A 73 -2.59 -11.63 12.50
C HIS A 73 -2.63 -10.30 11.72
N LEU A 74 -2.48 -9.18 12.43
CA LEU A 74 -2.43 -7.84 11.82
C LEU A 74 -1.22 -7.64 10.92
N HIS A 75 -0.10 -8.31 11.20
CA HIS A 75 1.16 -8.06 10.50
C HIS A 75 1.55 -9.19 9.55
N LYS A 76 1.11 -10.43 9.75
CA LYS A 76 1.48 -11.58 8.90
C LYS A 76 0.84 -11.52 7.52
N THR A 77 -0.42 -11.10 7.43
CA THR A 77 -1.21 -11.26 6.18
C THR A 77 -1.93 -9.98 5.77
N ALA A 78 -2.54 -9.27 6.71
CA ALA A 78 -3.28 -8.05 6.42
C ALA A 78 -2.50 -6.94 5.69
N PRO A 79 -1.17 -6.76 5.88
CA PRO A 79 -0.44 -5.70 5.19
C PRO A 79 -0.34 -5.89 3.68
N LEU A 80 -0.33 -7.12 3.17
CA LEU A 80 -0.33 -7.39 1.73
C LEU A 80 -1.69 -7.07 1.09
N PHE A 81 -2.79 -7.39 1.77
CA PHE A 81 -4.14 -7.03 1.31
C PHE A 81 -4.32 -5.51 1.30
N GLU A 82 -3.84 -4.84 2.35
CA GLU A 82 -3.82 -3.39 2.47
C GLU A 82 -3.03 -2.76 1.31
N ALA A 83 -1.78 -3.19 1.12
CA ALA A 83 -0.93 -2.68 0.04
C ALA A 83 -1.56 -2.92 -1.35
N SER A 84 -2.10 -4.10 -1.61
CA SER A 84 -2.72 -4.43 -2.90
C SER A 84 -3.91 -3.52 -3.22
N ALA A 85 -4.79 -3.27 -2.25
CA ALA A 85 -5.94 -2.38 -2.43
C ALA A 85 -5.51 -0.92 -2.61
N VAL A 86 -4.55 -0.45 -1.82
CA VAL A 86 -4.02 0.92 -1.90
C VAL A 86 -3.27 1.17 -3.21
N LEU A 87 -2.52 0.19 -3.71
CA LEU A 87 -1.83 0.27 -5.00
C LEU A 87 -2.81 0.50 -6.15
N GLY A 88 -3.91 -0.26 -6.19
CA GLY A 88 -4.97 -0.06 -7.18
C GLY A 88 -5.55 1.35 -7.12
N ALA A 89 -5.77 1.87 -5.91
CA ALA A 89 -6.27 3.22 -5.69
C ALA A 89 -5.31 4.30 -6.20
N ILE A 90 -4.02 4.18 -5.84
CA ILE A 90 -2.96 5.12 -6.24
C ILE A 90 -2.80 5.15 -7.76
N MET A 91 -2.69 3.97 -8.38
CA MET A 91 -2.54 3.83 -9.83
C MET A 91 -3.78 4.31 -10.58
N GLY A 92 -4.97 4.15 -9.99
CA GLY A 92 -6.24 4.64 -10.54
C GLY A 92 -6.48 6.15 -10.34
N GLY A 93 -5.55 6.88 -9.70
CA GLY A 93 -5.72 8.32 -9.43
C GLY A 93 -6.74 8.62 -8.32
N GLY A 94 -6.98 7.68 -7.42
CA GLY A 94 -7.90 7.83 -6.30
C GLY A 94 -7.50 8.95 -5.34
N SER A 95 -8.51 9.61 -4.77
CA SER A 95 -8.31 10.66 -3.78
C SER A 95 -7.74 10.09 -2.46
N PRO A 96 -7.10 10.91 -1.61
CA PRO A 96 -6.62 10.46 -0.30
C PRO A 96 -7.70 9.82 0.57
N LYS A 97 -8.97 10.26 0.44
CA LYS A 97 -10.10 9.68 1.17
C LYS A 97 -10.46 8.28 0.66
N GLU A 98 -10.39 8.04 -0.64
CA GLU A 98 -10.64 6.73 -1.23
C GLU A 98 -9.52 5.75 -0.92
N ILE A 99 -8.27 6.22 -1.00
CA ILE A 99 -7.09 5.45 -0.57
C ILE A 99 -7.26 4.99 0.88
N GLU A 100 -7.65 5.87 1.80
CA GLU A 100 -7.85 5.51 3.21
C GLU A 100 -9.02 4.53 3.42
N LYS A 101 -10.10 4.65 2.65
CA LYS A 101 -11.19 3.67 2.68
C LYS A 101 -10.73 2.29 2.21
N LEU A 102 -9.97 2.24 1.12
CA LEU A 102 -9.42 1.00 0.58
C LEU A 102 -8.35 0.39 1.49
N ARG A 103 -7.58 1.23 2.19
CA ARG A 103 -6.66 0.81 3.25
C ARG A 103 -7.39 0.06 4.35
N LYS A 104 -8.45 0.66 4.91
CA LYS A 104 -9.28 0.02 5.94
C LYS A 104 -9.92 -1.27 5.44
N PHE A 105 -10.44 -1.26 4.20
CA PHE A 105 -10.98 -2.47 3.57
C PHE A 105 -9.95 -3.60 3.48
N GLY A 106 -8.76 -3.33 2.94
CA GLY A 106 -7.70 -4.34 2.78
C GLY A 106 -7.25 -4.91 4.13
N ARG A 107 -7.12 -4.06 5.15
CA ARG A 107 -6.80 -4.51 6.51
C ARG A 107 -7.86 -5.43 7.09
N THR A 108 -9.14 -5.05 7.02
CA THR A 108 -10.24 -5.87 7.53
C THR A 108 -10.38 -7.18 6.75
N ALA A 109 -10.19 -7.14 5.43
CA ALA A 109 -10.23 -8.33 4.59
C ALA A 109 -9.12 -9.33 4.94
N GLY A 110 -7.89 -8.84 5.16
CA GLY A 110 -6.77 -9.70 5.55
C GLY A 110 -6.91 -10.30 6.95
N LEU A 111 -7.49 -9.56 7.90
CA LEU A 111 -7.83 -10.11 9.22
C LEU A 111 -8.91 -11.19 9.12
N LEU A 112 -9.98 -10.94 8.35
CA LEU A 112 -11.02 -11.93 8.11
C LEU A 112 -10.45 -13.21 7.48
N PHE A 113 -9.51 -13.05 6.53
CA PHE A 113 -8.85 -14.18 5.89
C PHE A 113 -8.14 -15.08 6.92
N GLN A 114 -7.42 -14.49 7.88
CA GLN A 114 -6.76 -15.25 8.96
C GLN A 114 -7.75 -15.98 9.86
N VAL A 115 -8.81 -15.30 10.30
CA VAL A 115 -9.85 -15.95 11.13
C VAL A 115 -10.49 -17.14 10.41
N VAL A 116 -10.74 -17.02 9.11
CA VAL A 116 -11.28 -18.11 8.31
C VAL A 116 -10.26 -19.24 8.16
N ASP A 117 -8.99 -18.93 7.91
CA ASP A 117 -7.91 -19.91 7.76
C ASP A 117 -7.71 -20.74 9.04
N ASP A 118 -7.69 -20.09 10.21
CA ASP A 118 -7.56 -20.77 11.51
C ASP A 118 -8.74 -21.71 11.79
N ILE A 119 -9.97 -21.29 11.48
CA ILE A 119 -11.16 -22.14 11.61
C ILE A 119 -11.05 -23.34 10.67
N LEU A 120 -10.60 -23.12 9.43
CA LEU A 120 -10.45 -24.20 8.45
C LEU A 120 -9.31 -25.16 8.79
N ASP A 121 -8.28 -24.72 9.52
CA ASP A 121 -7.16 -25.57 9.93
C ASP A 121 -7.58 -26.58 11.02
N VAL A 122 -8.43 -26.15 11.96
CA VAL A 122 -8.91 -27.03 13.05
C VAL A 122 -10.12 -27.90 12.68
N THR A 123 -10.79 -27.61 11.56
CA THR A 123 -12.00 -28.34 11.11
C THR A 123 -11.77 -29.30 9.93
N LYS A 124 -10.54 -29.41 9.44
CA LYS A 124 -10.15 -30.37 8.40
C LYS A 124 -9.72 -31.72 8.98
#